data_AF-A0A285X326-F1
#
_entry.id   AF-A0A285X326-F1
#
_cell.length_a   1.000
_cell.length_b   1.000
_cell.length_c   1.000
_cell.angle_alpha   90.00
_cell.angle_beta   90.00
_cell.angle_gamma   90.00
#
_symmetry.space_group_name_H-M   'P 1'
#
loop_
_entity.id
_entity.type
_entity.pdbx_description
1 polymer ?
#
loop_
_entity_poly.entity_id
_entity_poly.type
_entity_poly.pdbx_seq_one_letter_code
_entity_poly.pdbx_strand_id
1 'polypeptide(L)'
;MKKIAFVLLVLFHSAMIHAQDFQNIKATVLPSSQLTIIGDSNIAAFQCEFDNSYLEGAQIVKYRKTGNTINFNGAVLSLNNRGFDCGSKGINRDFHDLLRSDEYPKIRLEVNKIDLSSPTLGSAHVIITIAGKHRTYNVPVKIKTGTIAEFKGKLEVNIKNYDLEPPKKLFGMIVVKDNIEIEFDLHVKK
;
A
#
# COMPACT_ATOMS: atom_id res chain seq x y z
N MET A 1 1.09 -46.03 52.73
CA MET A 1 1.94 -44.83 52.84
C MET A 1 3.08 -44.91 51.84
N LYS A 2 3.24 -43.85 51.02
CA LYS A 2 4.46 -43.42 50.35
C LYS A 2 5.19 -44.44 49.46
N LYS A 3 4.80 -44.52 48.18
CA LYS A 3 5.73 -44.43 47.02
C LYS A 3 5.01 -43.77 45.83
N ILE A 4 4.52 -42.55 46.09
CA ILE A 4 4.27 -41.55 45.05
C ILE A 4 5.63 -40.93 44.79
N ALA A 5 6.30 -41.33 43.71
CA ALA A 5 7.33 -40.56 43.04
C ALA A 5 7.85 -41.42 41.87
N PHE A 6 8.11 -40.77 40.74
CA PHE A 6 9.10 -41.21 39.76
C PHE A 6 8.68 -42.08 38.56
N VAL A 7 7.51 -41.85 37.97
CA VAL A 7 7.33 -42.08 36.51
C VAL A 7 6.55 -40.92 35.89
N LEU A 8 7.03 -39.70 36.15
CA LEU A 8 6.63 -38.45 35.49
C LEU A 8 7.73 -37.99 34.51
N LEU A 9 8.54 -38.93 34.01
CA LEU A 9 9.74 -38.64 33.24
C LEU A 9 9.53 -39.09 31.78
N VAL A 10 9.58 -38.11 30.88
CA VAL A 10 9.87 -38.25 29.44
C VAL A 10 8.72 -38.73 28.53
N LEU A 11 7.58 -38.06 28.60
CA LEU A 11 6.93 -37.64 27.35
C LEU A 11 7.13 -36.13 27.21
N PHE A 12 8.41 -35.74 27.16
CA PHE A 12 8.88 -34.59 26.41
C PHE A 12 8.43 -34.82 24.96
N HIS A 13 7.15 -34.57 24.68
CA HIS A 13 6.74 -34.16 23.36
C HIS A 13 7.51 -32.87 23.16
N SER A 14 8.62 -32.98 22.45
CA SER A 14 9.23 -31.89 21.72
C SER A 14 8.12 -31.25 20.90
N ALA A 15 7.38 -30.33 21.51
CA ALA A 15 6.66 -29.31 20.80
C ALA A 15 7.77 -28.57 20.08
N MET A 16 8.06 -29.01 18.85
CA MET A 16 8.75 -28.23 17.86
C MET A 16 7.92 -26.96 17.73
N ILE A 17 8.25 -25.96 18.53
CA ILE A 17 7.79 -24.60 18.34
C ILE A 17 8.47 -24.21 17.03
N HIS A 18 7.80 -24.50 15.91
CA HIS A 18 8.17 -23.95 14.61
C HIS A 18 7.88 -22.45 14.68
N ALA A 19 8.79 -21.69 15.28
CA ALA A 19 8.89 -20.28 15.02
C ALA A 19 9.25 -20.16 13.52
N GLN A 20 8.23 -19.96 12.67
CA GLN A 20 8.46 -19.73 11.26
C GLN A 20 9.15 -18.38 11.12
N ASP A 21 10.46 -18.36 10.87
CA ASP A 21 11.22 -17.14 10.69
C ASP A 21 10.80 -16.35 9.45
N PHE A 22 11.06 -15.04 9.47
CA PHE A 22 10.83 -14.18 8.31
C PHE A 22 11.68 -14.66 7.14
N GLN A 23 11.03 -14.83 5.98
CA GLN A 23 11.65 -15.15 4.70
C GLN A 23 11.95 -13.86 3.93
N ASN A 24 13.03 -13.83 3.16
CA ASN A 24 13.33 -12.71 2.27
C ASN A 24 12.83 -13.02 0.86
N ILE A 25 12.28 -12.03 0.17
CA ILE A 25 11.89 -12.11 -1.23
C ILE A 25 12.35 -10.86 -1.97
N LYS A 26 12.81 -11.02 -3.22
CA LYS A 26 13.20 -9.91 -4.07
C LYS A 26 12.00 -9.48 -4.91
N ALA A 27 11.23 -8.51 -4.42
CA ALA A 27 10.05 -8.02 -5.11
C ALA A 27 10.41 -6.93 -6.13
N THR A 28 9.91 -7.03 -7.36
CA THR A 28 10.01 -5.99 -8.39
C THR A 28 8.63 -5.67 -8.92
N VAL A 29 8.20 -4.41 -8.83
CA VAL A 29 6.98 -3.94 -9.47
C VAL A 29 7.25 -3.78 -10.97
N LEU A 30 6.40 -4.37 -11.80
CA LEU A 30 6.59 -4.41 -13.25
C LEU A 30 5.95 -3.21 -13.94
N PRO A 31 6.46 -2.79 -15.11
CA PRO A 31 5.89 -1.68 -15.89
C PRO A 31 4.44 -1.87 -16.33
N SER A 32 3.93 -3.11 -16.33
CA SER A 32 2.53 -3.41 -16.61
C SER A 32 1.57 -3.04 -15.47
N SER A 33 2.11 -2.59 -14.32
CA SER A 33 1.30 -2.16 -13.19
C SER A 33 0.60 -0.84 -13.51
N GLN A 34 -0.52 -0.58 -12.86
CA GLN A 34 -1.26 0.67 -13.00
C GLN A 34 -1.57 1.25 -11.61
N LEU A 35 -1.49 2.56 -11.50
CA LEU A 35 -1.90 3.32 -10.34
C LEU A 35 -2.52 4.63 -10.84
N THR A 36 -3.78 4.84 -10.49
CA THR A 36 -4.55 6.01 -10.92
C THR A 36 -5.21 6.64 -9.72
N ILE A 37 -5.05 7.96 -9.59
CA ILE A 37 -5.79 8.78 -8.62
C ILE A 37 -6.93 9.44 -9.36
N ILE A 38 -8.16 9.23 -8.90
CA ILE A 38 -9.38 9.79 -9.46
C ILE A 38 -9.90 10.82 -8.47
N GLY A 39 -10.04 12.06 -8.93
CA GLY A 39 -10.60 13.16 -8.16
C GLY A 39 -11.76 13.80 -8.91
N ASP A 40 -12.59 14.50 -8.15
CA ASP A 40 -13.76 15.20 -8.67
C ASP A 40 -13.72 16.68 -8.30
N SER A 41 -14.36 17.50 -9.13
CA SER A 41 -14.74 18.87 -8.80
C SER A 41 -16.24 19.09 -9.01
N ASN A 42 -16.72 20.29 -8.74
CA ASN A 42 -18.08 20.70 -9.08
C ASN A 42 -18.34 20.82 -10.59
N ILE A 43 -17.31 20.77 -11.44
CA ILE A 43 -17.45 20.92 -12.90
C ILE A 43 -17.09 19.64 -13.69
N ALA A 44 -16.10 18.88 -13.24
CA ALA A 44 -15.61 17.69 -13.94
C ALA A 44 -14.75 16.80 -13.02
N ALA A 45 -14.68 15.52 -13.37
CA ALA A 45 -13.70 14.58 -12.83
C ALA A 45 -12.32 14.78 -13.49
N PHE A 46 -11.27 14.40 -12.79
CA PHE A 46 -9.91 14.32 -13.31
C PHE A 46 -9.23 13.04 -12.84
N GLN A 47 -8.20 12.61 -13.57
CA GLN A 47 -7.43 11.42 -13.26
C GLN A 47 -5.95 11.75 -13.34
N CYS A 48 -5.17 11.26 -12.38
CA CYS A 48 -3.71 11.33 -12.39
C CYS A 48 -3.15 9.91 -12.49
N GLU A 49 -2.52 9.59 -13.61
CA GLU A 49 -1.89 8.29 -13.85
C GLU A 49 -0.41 8.34 -13.44
N PHE A 50 0.08 7.28 -12.81
CA PHE A 50 1.47 7.18 -12.40
C PHE A 50 2.33 6.51 -13.47
N ASP A 51 3.40 7.19 -13.90
CA ASP A 51 4.43 6.64 -14.78
C ASP A 51 5.40 5.74 -13.99
N ASN A 52 5.33 4.44 -14.28
CA ASN A 52 6.16 3.41 -13.67
C ASN A 52 7.67 3.61 -13.91
N SER A 53 8.10 4.46 -14.85
CA SER A 53 9.51 4.81 -15.04
C SER A 53 10.13 5.49 -13.80
N TYR A 54 9.29 6.06 -12.93
CA TYR A 54 9.70 6.68 -11.67
C TYR A 54 9.82 5.69 -10.50
N LEU A 55 9.48 4.41 -10.70
CA LEU A 55 9.65 3.40 -9.66
C LEU A 55 11.12 3.06 -9.46
N GLU A 56 11.48 2.87 -8.21
CA GLU A 56 12.76 2.30 -7.84
C GLU A 56 12.79 0.80 -8.21
N GLY A 57 14.00 0.26 -8.35
CA GLY A 57 14.21 -1.14 -8.74
C GLY A 57 13.75 -2.15 -7.70
N ALA A 58 14.25 -3.38 -7.83
CA ALA A 58 13.88 -4.47 -6.94
C ALA A 58 14.16 -4.16 -5.45
N GLN A 59 13.21 -4.50 -4.59
CA GLN A 59 13.31 -4.35 -3.14
C GLN A 59 13.37 -5.71 -2.44
N ILE A 60 14.14 -5.78 -1.34
CA ILE A 60 14.14 -6.95 -0.47
C ILE A 60 13.03 -6.78 0.57
N VAL A 61 12.03 -7.63 0.49
CA VAL A 61 10.90 -7.67 1.42
C VAL A 61 11.05 -8.87 2.34
N LYS A 62 10.93 -8.66 3.64
CA LYS A 62 10.80 -9.74 4.61
C LYS A 62 9.33 -10.07 4.77
N TYR A 63 8.96 -11.33 4.75
CA TYR A 63 7.58 -11.76 5.03
C TYR A 63 7.52 -13.00 5.91
N ARG A 64 6.42 -13.13 6.66
CA ARG A 64 6.10 -14.29 7.48
C ARG A 64 4.61 -14.58 7.33
N LYS A 65 4.27 -15.79 6.87
CA LYS A 65 2.88 -16.27 6.85
C LYS A 65 2.59 -17.01 8.16
N THR A 66 1.46 -16.70 8.80
CA THR A 66 0.98 -17.40 9.99
C THR A 66 -0.53 -17.57 9.85
N GLY A 67 -0.97 -18.80 9.59
CA GLY A 67 -2.35 -19.08 9.19
C GLY A 67 -2.74 -18.28 7.94
N ASN A 68 -3.76 -17.44 8.07
CA ASN A 68 -4.30 -16.60 7.00
C ASN A 68 -3.68 -15.20 6.95
N THR A 69 -2.76 -14.85 7.85
CA THR A 69 -2.10 -13.54 7.84
C THR A 69 -0.71 -13.65 7.25
N ILE A 70 -0.36 -12.73 6.36
CA ILE A 70 1.01 -12.53 5.87
C ILE A 70 1.49 -11.20 6.45
N ASN A 71 2.50 -11.24 7.32
CA ASN A 71 3.17 -10.06 7.85
C ASN A 71 4.37 -9.72 6.98
N PHE A 72 4.63 -8.43 6.79
CA PHE A 72 5.72 -7.91 5.99
C PHE A 72 6.60 -6.97 6.82
N ASN A 73 7.87 -6.87 6.43
CA ASN A 73 8.80 -5.86 6.89
C ASN A 73 9.61 -5.39 5.67
N GLY A 74 9.60 -4.08 5.43
CA GLY A 74 10.26 -3.47 4.27
C GLY A 74 9.48 -3.57 2.95
N ALA A 75 8.19 -3.91 2.99
CA ALA A 75 7.31 -3.83 1.81
C ALA A 75 6.87 -2.38 1.58
N VAL A 76 7.75 -1.58 0.98
CA VAL A 76 7.53 -0.14 0.77
C VAL A 76 7.55 0.18 -0.71
N LEU A 77 6.48 0.80 -1.20
CA LEU A 77 6.43 1.43 -2.52
C LEU A 77 6.58 2.94 -2.35
N SER A 78 7.65 3.50 -2.92
CA SER A 78 7.89 4.95 -2.92
C SER A 78 7.57 5.50 -4.30
N LEU A 79 6.57 6.36 -4.37
CA LEU A 79 6.07 6.97 -5.60
C LEU A 79 6.63 8.39 -5.70
N ASN A 80 7.42 8.68 -6.73
CA ASN A 80 7.89 10.05 -6.96
C ASN A 80 6.72 10.93 -7.41
N ASN A 81 6.47 12.05 -6.76
CA ASN A 81 5.31 12.87 -7.08
C ASN A 81 5.34 13.36 -8.54
N ARG A 82 6.52 13.55 -9.14
CA ARG A 82 6.68 13.93 -10.54
C ARG A 82 6.24 12.85 -11.54
N GLY A 83 6.06 11.62 -11.08
CA GLY A 83 5.55 10.52 -11.89
C GLY A 83 4.05 10.57 -12.14
N PHE A 84 3.30 11.45 -11.47
CA PHE A 84 1.87 11.61 -11.71
C PHE A 84 1.60 12.59 -12.85
N ASP A 85 0.86 12.15 -13.87
CA ASP A 85 0.32 13.00 -14.92
C ASP A 85 -1.20 13.06 -14.83
N CYS A 86 -1.73 14.26 -14.58
CA CYS A 86 -3.16 14.55 -14.48
C CYS A 86 -3.77 15.12 -15.78
N GLY A 87 -3.08 14.97 -16.91
CA GLY A 87 -3.57 15.30 -18.25
C GLY A 87 -3.42 16.76 -18.67
N SER A 88 -3.11 17.69 -17.76
CA SER A 88 -2.80 19.08 -18.12
C SER A 88 -1.76 19.73 -17.20
N LYS A 89 -0.93 20.61 -17.76
CA LYS A 89 0.12 21.33 -17.00
C LYS A 89 -0.42 22.11 -15.79
N GLY A 90 -1.64 22.64 -15.89
CA GLY A 90 -2.29 23.37 -14.80
C GLY A 90 -2.65 22.45 -13.64
N ILE A 91 -3.33 21.34 -13.93
CA ILE A 91 -3.74 20.35 -12.92
C ILE A 91 -2.50 19.69 -12.31
N ASN A 92 -1.48 19.37 -13.11
CA ASN A 92 -0.23 18.78 -12.60
C ASN A 92 0.45 19.70 -11.59
N ARG A 93 0.50 21.01 -11.87
CA ARG A 93 1.04 22.00 -10.91
C ARG A 93 0.23 22.01 -9.62
N ASP A 94 -1.09 22.10 -9.72
CA ASP A 94 -1.96 22.13 -8.54
C ASP A 94 -1.82 20.85 -7.70
N PHE A 95 -1.69 19.70 -8.34
CA PHE A 95 -1.46 18.43 -7.67
C PHE A 95 -0.10 18.40 -6.96
N HIS A 96 0.98 18.87 -7.60
CA HIS A 96 2.30 18.93 -6.97
C HIS A 96 2.35 19.91 -5.78
N ASP A 97 1.67 21.05 -5.90
CA ASP A 97 1.55 22.06 -4.84
C ASP A 97 0.76 21.48 -3.65
N LEU A 98 -0.37 20.81 -3.92
CA LEU A 98 -1.19 20.12 -2.91
C LEU A 98 -0.35 19.09 -2.11
N LEU A 99 0.50 18.33 -2.80
CA LEU A 99 1.37 17.34 -2.16
C LEU A 99 2.61 17.95 -1.48
N ARG A 100 2.83 19.27 -1.59
CA ARG A 100 4.05 19.97 -1.14
C ARG A 100 5.30 19.30 -1.70
N SER A 101 5.30 19.01 -3.01
CA SER A 101 6.28 18.13 -3.66
C SER A 101 7.73 18.60 -3.57
N ASP A 102 7.98 19.89 -3.41
CA ASP A 102 9.33 20.43 -3.22
C ASP A 102 9.93 19.98 -1.87
N GLU A 103 9.11 19.88 -0.82
CA GLU A 103 9.51 19.45 0.52
C GLU A 103 9.34 17.93 0.72
N TYR A 104 8.28 17.37 0.14
CA TYR A 104 7.92 15.96 0.23
C TYR A 104 7.78 15.35 -1.17
N PRO A 105 8.90 15.03 -1.86
CA PRO A 105 8.90 14.65 -3.26
C PRO A 105 8.34 13.24 -3.53
N LYS A 106 7.95 12.50 -2.48
CA LYS A 106 7.49 11.12 -2.59
C LYS A 106 6.27 10.87 -1.71
N ILE A 107 5.32 10.13 -2.24
CA ILE A 107 4.29 9.41 -1.46
C ILE A 107 4.87 8.03 -1.12
N ARG A 108 4.72 7.60 0.14
CA ARG A 108 5.18 6.27 0.57
C ARG A 108 3.99 5.41 0.98
N LEU A 109 3.93 4.20 0.43
CA LEU A 109 2.96 3.16 0.76
C LEU A 109 3.71 2.00 1.42
N GLU A 110 3.41 1.70 2.67
CA GLU A 110 4.01 0.61 3.41
C GLU A 110 2.95 -0.43 3.76
N VAL A 111 3.15 -1.67 3.31
CA VAL A 111 2.24 -2.78 3.62
C VAL A 111 2.80 -3.51 4.83
N ASN A 112 2.07 -3.51 5.94
CA ASN A 112 2.50 -4.18 7.16
C ASN A 112 2.02 -5.63 7.22
N LYS A 113 0.78 -5.86 6.79
CA LYS A 113 0.21 -7.20 6.74
C LYS A 113 -0.92 -7.30 5.72
N ILE A 114 -1.21 -8.53 5.30
CA ILE A 114 -2.42 -8.88 4.56
C ILE A 114 -3.12 -10.00 5.32
N ASP A 115 -4.38 -9.77 5.69
CA ASP A 115 -5.27 -10.78 6.26
C ASP A 115 -6.09 -11.40 5.12
N LEU A 116 -5.86 -12.68 4.82
CA LEU A 116 -6.51 -13.40 3.73
C LEU A 116 -7.90 -13.90 4.16
N SER A 117 -8.93 -13.56 3.37
CA SER A 117 -10.27 -14.13 3.50
C SER A 117 -10.46 -15.35 2.59
N SER A 118 -9.69 -15.43 1.51
CA SER A 118 -9.61 -16.58 0.61
C SER A 118 -8.25 -16.62 -0.08
N PRO A 119 -7.95 -17.63 -0.91
CA PRO A 119 -6.73 -17.63 -1.73
C PRO A 119 -6.62 -16.45 -2.71
N THR A 120 -7.74 -15.79 -3.03
CA THR A 120 -7.82 -14.72 -4.04
C THR A 120 -8.28 -13.38 -3.49
N LEU A 121 -8.57 -13.28 -2.19
CA LEU A 121 -9.08 -12.08 -1.54
C LEU A 121 -8.43 -11.88 -0.17
N GLY A 122 -8.15 -10.63 0.17
CA GLY A 122 -7.68 -10.25 1.48
C GLY A 122 -7.90 -8.77 1.81
N SER A 123 -7.45 -8.38 2.99
CA SER A 123 -7.41 -6.99 3.45
C SER A 123 -5.96 -6.62 3.76
N ALA A 124 -5.41 -5.68 2.99
CA ALA A 124 -4.06 -5.16 3.18
C ALA A 124 -4.07 -4.00 4.18
N HIS A 125 -3.23 -4.09 5.20
CA HIS A 125 -3.00 -3.02 6.17
C HIS A 125 -1.87 -2.15 5.65
N VAL A 126 -2.24 -0.96 5.16
CA VAL A 126 -1.33 -0.06 4.44
C VAL A 126 -1.18 1.23 5.23
N ILE A 127 0.06 1.62 5.51
CA ILE A 127 0.41 2.94 5.99
C ILE A 127 0.75 3.80 4.78
N ILE A 128 0.02 4.89 4.60
CA ILE A 128 0.23 5.86 3.53
C ILE A 128 0.81 7.12 4.14
N THR A 129 1.90 7.61 3.55
CA THR A 129 2.56 8.85 3.94
C THR A 129 2.47 9.85 2.80
N ILE A 130 1.80 10.98 3.05
CA ILE A 130 1.64 12.09 2.11
C ILE A 130 1.98 13.38 2.85
N ALA A 131 2.82 14.24 2.25
CA ALA A 131 3.22 15.53 2.83
C ALA A 131 3.69 15.45 4.30
N GLY A 132 4.41 14.39 4.66
CA GLY A 132 4.91 14.14 6.02
C GLY A 132 3.89 13.63 7.03
N LYS A 133 2.64 13.38 6.63
CA LYS A 133 1.56 12.87 7.49
C LYS A 133 1.27 11.40 7.17
N HIS A 134 1.04 10.60 8.19
CA HIS A 134 0.82 9.15 8.08
C HIS A 134 -0.63 8.78 8.41
N ARG A 135 -1.25 7.93 7.59
CA ARG A 135 -2.56 7.33 7.87
C ARG A 135 -2.55 5.86 7.53
N THR A 136 -3.32 5.08 8.29
CA THR A 136 -3.42 3.64 8.12
C THR A 136 -4.77 3.29 7.53
N TYR A 137 -4.78 2.40 6.53
CA TYR A 137 -5.98 1.93 5.85
C TYR A 137 -6.01 0.41 5.81
N ASN A 138 -7.23 -0.13 5.83
CA ASN A 138 -7.52 -1.51 5.48
C ASN A 138 -8.06 -1.52 4.06
N VAL A 139 -7.26 -2.01 3.13
CA VAL A 139 -7.54 -1.96 1.70
C VAL A 139 -7.98 -3.36 1.23
N PRO A 140 -9.22 -3.54 0.76
CA PRO A 140 -9.64 -4.78 0.13
C PRO A 140 -8.79 -5.03 -1.13
N VAL A 141 -8.19 -6.21 -1.22
CA VAL A 141 -7.29 -6.60 -2.31
C VAL A 141 -7.75 -7.91 -2.95
N LYS A 142 -7.85 -7.91 -4.27
CA LYS A 142 -7.89 -9.12 -5.10
C LYS A 142 -6.46 -9.55 -5.35
N ILE A 143 -6.20 -10.84 -5.18
CA ILE A 143 -4.86 -11.42 -5.23
C ILE A 143 -4.86 -12.53 -6.27
N LYS A 144 -3.91 -12.50 -7.20
CA LYS A 144 -3.55 -13.67 -8.01
C LYS A 144 -2.10 -14.02 -7.72
N THR A 145 -1.87 -15.28 -7.37
CA THR A 145 -0.53 -15.78 -7.07
C THR A 145 0.05 -16.50 -8.29
N GLY A 146 1.37 -16.41 -8.46
CA GLY A 146 2.09 -17.01 -9.57
C GLY A 146 3.53 -16.50 -9.59
N THR A 147 4.25 -16.77 -10.69
CA THR A 147 5.59 -16.21 -10.97
C THR A 147 5.56 -14.67 -10.97
N ILE A 148 4.47 -14.11 -11.51
CA ILE A 148 4.08 -12.72 -11.35
C ILE A 148 2.82 -12.75 -10.51
N ALA A 149 2.86 -12.09 -9.35
CA ALA A 149 1.67 -11.87 -8.54
C ALA A 149 0.93 -10.60 -9.01
N GLU A 150 -0.39 -10.62 -8.94
CA GLU A 150 -1.25 -9.47 -9.23
C GLU A 150 -1.98 -9.07 -7.95
N PHE A 151 -1.95 -7.78 -7.63
CA PHE A 151 -2.68 -7.19 -6.51
C PHE A 151 -3.53 -6.04 -7.03
N LYS A 152 -4.84 -6.20 -6.98
CA LYS A 152 -5.79 -5.22 -7.51
C LYS A 152 -6.76 -4.74 -6.44
N GLY A 153 -6.98 -3.45 -6.36
CA GLY A 153 -7.87 -2.88 -5.36
C GLY A 153 -8.18 -1.41 -5.59
N LYS A 154 -9.01 -0.89 -4.70
CA LYS A 154 -9.40 0.51 -4.66
C LYS A 154 -9.37 1.02 -3.23
N LEU A 155 -9.06 2.28 -3.05
CA LEU A 155 -9.03 2.95 -1.76
C LEU A 155 -9.59 4.37 -1.89
N GLU A 156 -10.62 4.68 -1.10
CA GLU A 156 -11.08 6.05 -0.92
C GLU A 156 -10.23 6.76 0.15
N VAL A 157 -9.76 7.96 -0.17
CA VAL A 157 -8.98 8.81 0.72
C VAL A 157 -9.63 10.18 0.81
N ASN A 158 -9.86 10.64 2.04
CA ASN A 158 -10.15 12.06 2.27
C ASN A 158 -8.83 12.82 2.52
N ILE A 159 -8.52 13.80 1.67
CA ILE A 159 -7.24 14.52 1.72
C ILE A 159 -7.10 15.40 2.98
N LYS A 160 -8.21 15.83 3.60
CA LYS A 160 -8.17 16.60 4.86
C LYS A 160 -7.61 15.78 6.02
N ASN A 161 -7.66 14.45 5.93
CA ASN A 161 -6.99 13.61 6.91
C ASN A 161 -5.48 13.82 6.91
N TYR A 162 -4.89 14.40 5.87
CA TYR A 162 -3.46 14.73 5.77
C TYR A 162 -3.20 16.23 5.97
N ASP A 163 -4.17 16.98 6.49
CA ASP A 163 -4.12 18.44 6.63
C ASP A 163 -3.89 19.16 5.28
N LEU A 164 -4.38 18.56 4.18
CA LEU A 164 -4.31 19.13 2.84
C LEU A 164 -5.62 19.84 2.50
N GLU A 165 -5.51 21.00 1.85
CA GLU A 165 -6.64 21.76 1.37
C GLU A 165 -6.73 21.68 -0.16
N PRO A 166 -7.90 21.30 -0.72
CA PRO A 166 -8.05 21.23 -2.17
C PRO A 166 -7.84 22.61 -2.81
N PRO A 167 -7.21 22.67 -3.99
CA PRO A 167 -7.02 23.93 -4.70
C PRO A 167 -8.38 24.54 -5.07
N LYS A 168 -8.50 25.86 -4.91
CA LYS A 168 -9.65 26.64 -5.39
C LYS A 168 -9.24 27.43 -6.62
N LYS A 169 -10.04 27.37 -7.69
CA LYS A 169 -9.80 28.15 -8.92
C LYS A 169 -10.93 29.11 -9.21
N LEU A 170 -10.63 30.11 -10.05
CA LEU A 170 -11.57 31.15 -10.49
C LEU A 170 -12.31 31.77 -9.30
N PHE A 171 -11.56 32.32 -8.34
CA PHE A 171 -12.11 32.94 -7.13
C PHE A 171 -13.09 32.05 -6.33
N GLY A 172 -12.87 30.73 -6.35
CA GLY A 172 -13.67 29.76 -5.62
C GLY A 172 -14.85 29.18 -6.41
N MET A 173 -15.00 29.51 -7.69
CA MET A 173 -16.04 28.91 -8.55
C MET A 173 -15.77 27.44 -8.86
N ILE A 174 -14.51 27.01 -8.88
CA ILE A 174 -14.14 25.60 -9.06
C ILE A 174 -13.58 25.08 -7.74
N VAL A 175 -14.24 24.03 -7.23
CA VAL A 175 -13.91 23.39 -5.96
C VAL A 175 -13.69 21.91 -6.19
N VAL A 176 -12.48 21.45 -5.90
CA VAL A 176 -12.14 20.02 -5.87
C VAL A 176 -12.71 19.41 -4.58
N LYS A 177 -13.32 18.23 -4.68
CA LYS A 177 -13.85 17.49 -3.54
C LYS A 177 -12.72 16.97 -2.66
N ASP A 178 -13.01 16.80 -1.37
CA ASP A 178 -12.02 16.30 -0.41
C ASP A 178 -11.72 14.79 -0.57
N ASN A 179 -12.67 14.04 -1.12
CA ASN A 179 -12.51 12.60 -1.33
C ASN A 179 -11.93 12.34 -2.73
N ILE A 180 -10.92 11.49 -2.76
CA ILE A 180 -10.32 10.92 -3.97
C ILE A 180 -10.38 9.39 -3.90
N GLU A 181 -10.42 8.75 -5.06
CA GLU A 181 -10.27 7.30 -5.18
C GLU A 181 -8.88 6.97 -5.73
N ILE A 182 -8.20 6.02 -5.13
CA ILE A 182 -6.95 5.44 -5.64
C ILE A 182 -7.28 4.05 -6.17
N GLU A 183 -7.12 3.85 -7.47
CA GLU A 183 -7.20 2.54 -8.11
C GLU A 183 -5.80 2.01 -8.39
N PHE A 184 -5.56 0.72 -8.12
CA PHE A 184 -4.29 0.08 -8.42
C PHE A 184 -4.46 -1.34 -8.96
N ASP A 185 -3.53 -1.69 -9.85
CA ASP A 185 -3.34 -3.03 -10.40
C ASP A 185 -1.83 -3.31 -10.45
N LEU A 186 -1.28 -3.92 -9.40
CA LEU A 186 0.16 -4.09 -9.23
C LEU A 186 0.59 -5.48 -9.67
N HIS A 187 1.50 -5.53 -10.64
CA HIS A 187 2.12 -6.76 -11.13
C HIS A 187 3.52 -6.88 -10.53
N VAL A 188 3.73 -7.86 -9.64
CA VAL A 188 4.96 -8.00 -8.86
C VAL A 188 5.66 -9.32 -9.18
N LYS A 189 6.90 -9.23 -9.67
CA LYS A 189 7.80 -10.38 -9.83
C LYS A 189 8.52 -10.65 -8.50
N LYS A 190 8.58 -11.92 -8.12
CA LYS A 190 9.19 -12.44 -6.89
C LYS A 190 10.63 -12.91 -7.08
#